data_AF-A0A1Y3BUK1-F1
#
_entry.id   AF-A0A1Y3BUK1-F1
#
_cell.length_a   1.000
_cell.length_b   1.000
_cell.length_c   1.000
_cell.angle_alpha   90.00
_cell.angle_beta   90.00
_cell.angle_gamma   90.00
#
_symmetry.space_group_name_H-M   'P 1'
#
loop_
_entity.id
_entity.type
_entity.pdbx_description
1 polymer ?
#
loop_
_entity_poly.entity_id
_entity_poly.type
_entity_poly.pdbx_seq_one_letter_code
_entity_poly.pdbx_strand_id
1 'polypeptide(L)'
;MELVKVNELGHGQIGHFMDRFLVSWEFVGGNDGCRCCGSGQDSVMEVRHMVDADWLYLSELTKSTNLENCQLEQAKRSVLLLKSIPVAARRSLPVMVNPEGRVVSIPSVGFSICKCLKVSVEFSPRVPLGGGYSSFL
;
A
#
# COMPACT_ATOMS: atom_id res chain seq x y z
N MET A 1 18.39 -17.72 -8.62
CA MET A 1 17.69 -16.43 -8.51
C MET A 1 16.98 -16.46 -7.17
N GLU A 2 17.60 -15.86 -6.16
CA GLU A 2 17.17 -15.98 -4.77
C GLU A 2 15.89 -15.14 -4.57
N LEU A 3 14.81 -15.80 -4.18
CA LEU A 3 13.54 -15.16 -3.87
C LEU A 3 13.72 -14.33 -2.60
N VAL A 4 13.98 -13.04 -2.79
CA VAL A 4 14.03 -12.06 -1.71
C VAL A 4 12.68 -12.06 -1.00
N LYS A 5 12.64 -12.76 0.13
CA LYS A 5 11.53 -12.78 1.09
C LYS A 5 11.67 -11.54 1.96
N VAL A 6 11.60 -10.37 1.35
CA VAL A 6 11.79 -9.13 2.09
C VAL A 6 10.61 -8.25 1.77
N ASN A 7 9.95 -7.82 2.83
CA ASN A 7 8.87 -6.83 2.78
C ASN A 7 9.38 -5.49 2.21
N GLU A 8 10.67 -5.35 1.95
CA GLU A 8 11.31 -4.13 1.51
C GLU A 8 11.37 -4.05 -0.02
N LEU A 9 10.90 -2.94 -0.56
CA LEU A 9 10.90 -2.60 -1.98
C LEU A 9 11.63 -1.27 -2.17
N GLY A 10 12.72 -1.31 -2.93
CA GLY A 10 13.34 -0.12 -3.48
C GLY A 10 12.52 0.49 -4.61
N HIS A 11 12.87 1.72 -4.98
CA HIS A 11 12.25 2.44 -6.09
C HIS A 11 12.35 1.65 -7.40
N GLY A 12 11.23 1.49 -8.11
CA GLY A 12 11.16 0.78 -9.39
C GLY A 12 11.28 -0.75 -9.28
N GLN A 13 11.44 -1.29 -8.06
CA GLN A 13 11.47 -2.73 -7.84
C GLN A 13 10.07 -3.32 -7.82
N ILE A 14 9.98 -4.59 -8.21
CA ILE A 14 8.77 -5.41 -8.10
C ILE A 14 9.08 -6.53 -7.11
N GLY A 15 8.18 -6.74 -6.15
CA GLY A 15 8.28 -7.83 -5.19
C GLY A 15 6.95 -8.55 -5.02
N HIS A 16 7.02 -9.72 -4.40
CA HIS A 16 5.83 -10.52 -4.12
C HIS A 16 5.40 -10.38 -2.67
N PHE A 17 4.13 -10.08 -2.48
CA PHE A 17 3.49 -10.06 -1.18
C PHE A 17 2.49 -11.22 -1.08
N MET A 18 2.61 -12.01 -0.01
CA MET A 18 1.79 -13.22 0.25
C MET A 18 1.74 -14.25 -0.89
N ASP A 19 2.75 -14.31 -1.76
CA ASP A 19 2.73 -15.16 -2.98
C ASP A 19 1.52 -14.97 -3.91
N ARG A 20 0.80 -13.85 -3.73
CA ARG A 20 -0.45 -13.56 -4.43
C ARG A 20 -0.55 -12.16 -5.00
N PHE A 21 0.30 -11.25 -4.55
CA PHE A 21 0.32 -9.89 -5.04
C PHE A 21 1.70 -9.56 -5.59
N LEU A 22 1.74 -9.03 -6.80
CA LEU A 22 2.90 -8.31 -7.33
C LEU A 22 2.76 -6.86 -6.91
N VAL A 23 3.75 -6.35 -6.20
CA VAL A 23 3.75 -4.99 -5.67
C VAL A 23 4.95 -4.25 -6.20
N SER A 24 4.73 -3.04 -6.69
CA SER A 24 5.79 -2.14 -7.10
C SER A 24 5.44 -0.70 -6.80
N TRP A 25 6.45 0.15 -6.74
CA TRP A 25 6.24 1.58 -6.60
C TRP A 25 7.31 2.37 -7.32
N GLU A 26 6.91 3.56 -7.76
CA GLU A 26 7.76 4.52 -8.42
C GLU A 26 7.27 5.94 -8.12
N PHE A 27 8.21 6.89 -8.10
CA PHE A 27 7.89 8.31 -8.15
C PHE A 27 7.78 8.75 -9.60
N VAL A 28 6.57 9.10 -10.03
CA VAL A 28 6.32 9.67 -11.36
C VAL A 28 6.35 11.20 -11.20
N GLY A 29 7.52 11.80 -11.44
CA GLY A 29 7.65 13.26 -11.52
C GLY A 29 8.95 13.82 -10.94
N GLY A 30 9.93 14.03 -11.82
CA GLY A 30 10.93 15.08 -11.64
C GLY A 30 10.35 16.40 -12.18
N ASN A 31 10.57 17.48 -11.43
CA ASN A 31 10.48 18.90 -11.80
C ASN A 31 9.31 19.77 -11.27
N ASP A 32 8.19 19.23 -10.76
CA ASP A 32 7.09 20.06 -10.25
C ASP A 32 6.98 20.04 -8.72
N GLY A 33 7.87 20.75 -8.02
CA GLY A 33 7.63 21.39 -6.71
C GLY A 33 6.95 20.60 -5.57
N CYS A 34 6.85 19.27 -5.65
CA CYS A 34 6.08 18.48 -4.71
C CYS A 34 6.82 18.43 -3.37
N ARG A 35 6.37 19.24 -2.41
CA ARG A 35 6.95 19.29 -1.06
C ARG A 35 6.77 17.97 -0.30
N CYS A 36 5.83 17.11 -0.72
CA CYS A 36 5.61 15.79 -0.13
C CYS A 36 6.68 14.76 -0.54
N CYS A 37 7.41 14.99 -1.63
CA CYS A 37 8.43 14.06 -2.16
C CYS A 37 9.86 14.38 -1.67
N GLY A 38 10.01 15.32 -0.73
CA GLY A 38 11.31 15.74 -0.23
C GLY A 38 12.08 14.59 0.41
N SER A 39 13.17 14.18 -0.25
CA SER A 39 14.25 13.30 0.26
C SER A 39 14.08 11.77 0.13
N GLY A 40 13.19 11.27 -0.73
CA GLY A 40 12.85 9.83 -0.78
C GLY A 40 13.40 9.00 -1.95
N GLN A 41 14.29 9.51 -2.80
CA GLN A 41 14.69 8.78 -4.02
C GLN A 41 15.55 7.52 -3.79
N ASP A 42 16.16 7.39 -2.61
CA ASP A 42 16.91 6.20 -2.18
C ASP A 42 16.22 5.46 -1.01
N SER A 43 14.93 5.74 -0.80
CA SER A 43 14.18 5.10 0.29
C SER A 43 13.72 3.71 -0.11
N VAL A 44 14.01 2.74 0.75
CA VAL A 44 13.43 1.41 0.71
C VAL A 44 12.12 1.47 1.51
N MET A 45 11.00 1.09 0.88
CA MET A 45 9.69 1.08 1.53
C MET A 45 9.32 -0.34 1.94
N GLU A 46 8.61 -0.51 3.05
CA GLU A 46 8.10 -1.81 3.46
C GLU A 46 6.66 -2.02 2.96
N VAL A 47 6.36 -3.22 2.47
CA VAL A 47 5.02 -3.73 2.20
C VAL A 47 4.66 -4.75 3.26
N ARG A 48 3.65 -4.43 4.05
CA ARG A 48 3.15 -5.29 5.12
C ARG A 48 1.65 -5.45 5.09
N HIS A 49 1.15 -6.32 5.95
CA HIS A 49 -0.27 -6.44 6.22
C HIS A 49 -0.82 -5.15 6.84
N MET A 50 -2.05 -4.81 6.47
CA MET A 50 -2.80 -3.77 7.17
C MET A 50 -3.02 -4.17 8.64
N VAL A 51 -2.63 -3.27 9.55
CA VAL A 51 -2.86 -3.41 10.99
C VAL A 51 -3.86 -2.37 11.49
N ASP A 52 -4.38 -2.57 12.70
CA ASP A 52 -5.38 -1.67 13.29
C ASP A 52 -4.83 -0.23 13.48
N ALA A 53 -3.51 -0.06 13.64
CA ALA A 53 -2.87 1.25 13.68
C ALA A 53 -2.99 2.02 12.34
N ASP A 54 -2.98 1.33 11.18
CA ASP A 54 -3.12 1.98 9.86
C ASP A 54 -4.54 2.54 9.68
N TRP A 55 -5.52 1.79 10.18
CA TRP A 55 -6.91 2.20 10.21
C TRP A 55 -7.12 3.46 11.07
N LEU A 56 -6.50 3.48 12.25
CA LEU A 56 -6.54 4.63 13.14
C LEU A 56 -5.85 5.84 12.51
N TYR A 57 -4.67 5.65 11.91
CA TYR A 57 -3.96 6.69 11.18
C TYR A 57 -4.82 7.35 10.10
N LEU A 58 -5.47 6.55 9.23
CA LEU A 58 -6.38 7.09 8.22
C LEU A 58 -7.56 7.85 8.84
N SER A 59 -8.11 7.33 9.93
CA SER A 59 -9.22 7.97 10.65
C SER A 59 -8.81 9.32 11.25
N GLU A 60 -7.61 9.43 11.81
CA GLU A 60 -7.03 10.69 12.30
C GLU A 60 -6.71 11.66 11.16
N LEU A 61 -6.23 11.13 10.04
CA LEU A 61 -5.94 11.91 8.84
C LEU A 61 -7.20 12.60 8.31
N THR A 62 -8.38 11.95 8.40
CA THR A 62 -9.66 12.57 8.01
C THR A 62 -10.11 13.73 8.89
N LYS A 63 -9.56 13.86 10.11
CA LYS A 63 -9.89 14.91 11.08
C LYS A 63 -8.89 16.06 11.05
N SER A 64 -7.74 15.87 10.40
CA SER A 64 -6.67 16.86 10.34
C SER A 64 -7.07 18.05 9.45
N THR A 65 -6.92 19.27 9.95
CA THR A 65 -7.25 20.53 9.26
C THR A 65 -6.09 21.09 8.41
N ASN A 66 -4.87 20.57 8.60
CA ASN A 66 -3.63 21.06 7.98
C ASN A 66 -3.14 20.24 6.77
N LEU A 67 -4.00 19.38 6.23
CA LEU A 67 -3.63 18.48 5.14
C LEU A 67 -3.98 19.11 3.79
N GLU A 68 -3.22 18.81 2.74
CA GLU A 68 -3.63 19.20 1.39
C GLU A 68 -5.00 18.58 1.07
N ASN A 69 -5.93 19.37 0.52
CA ASN A 69 -7.30 18.93 0.22
C ASN A 69 -7.35 17.59 -0.54
N CYS A 70 -6.36 17.30 -1.38
CA CYS A 70 -6.31 16.07 -2.16
C CYS A 70 -5.98 14.81 -1.34
N GLN A 71 -5.19 14.92 -0.27
CA GLN A 71 -4.88 13.80 0.64
C GLN A 71 -6.10 13.52 1.54
N LEU A 72 -6.80 14.58 1.97
CA LEU A 72 -7.97 14.47 2.84
C LEU A 72 -9.13 13.73 2.15
N GLU A 73 -9.42 14.10 0.90
CA GLU A 73 -10.48 13.44 0.13
C GLU A 73 -10.15 11.97 -0.18
N GLN A 74 -8.88 11.63 -0.44
CA GLN A 74 -8.45 10.24 -0.56
C GLN A 74 -8.62 9.47 0.75
N ALA A 75 -8.22 10.06 1.88
CA ALA A 75 -8.37 9.45 3.20
C ALA A 75 -9.84 9.18 3.55
N LYS A 76 -10.75 10.14 3.28
CA LYS A 76 -12.18 9.95 3.51
C LYS A 76 -12.73 8.79 2.69
N ARG A 77 -12.40 8.74 1.40
CA ARG A 77 -12.84 7.67 0.49
C ARG A 77 -12.28 6.32 0.90
N SER A 78 -10.99 6.26 1.26
CA SER A 78 -10.34 5.01 1.66
C SER A 78 -10.95 4.47 2.95
N VAL A 79 -11.24 5.32 3.94
CA VAL A 79 -11.93 4.92 5.17
C VAL A 79 -13.32 4.33 4.85
N LEU A 80 -14.10 4.96 3.95
CA LEU A 80 -15.40 4.44 3.55
C LEU A 80 -15.30 3.06 2.87
N LEU A 81 -14.36 2.89 1.94
CA LEU A 81 -14.13 1.61 1.26
C LEU A 81 -13.73 0.52 2.26
N LEU A 82 -12.79 0.82 3.13
CA LEU A 82 -12.35 -0.12 4.17
C LEU A 82 -13.50 -0.48 5.15
N LYS A 83 -14.45 0.42 5.46
CA LYS A 83 -15.65 0.03 6.27
C LYS A 83 -16.48 -1.06 5.59
N SER A 84 -16.48 -1.12 4.25
CA SER A 84 -17.22 -2.14 3.50
C SER A 84 -16.49 -3.49 3.41
N ILE A 85 -15.21 -3.55 3.77
CA ILE A 85 -14.40 -4.77 3.70
C ILE A 85 -14.41 -5.47 5.07
N PRO A 86 -14.75 -6.78 5.14
CA PRO A 86 -14.67 -7.54 6.38
C PRO A 86 -13.31 -7.41 7.07
N VAL A 87 -13.29 -7.35 8.41
CA VAL A 87 -12.04 -7.16 9.19
C VAL A 87 -10.95 -8.15 8.79
N ALA A 88 -11.30 -9.43 8.61
CA ALA A 88 -10.36 -10.46 8.19
C ALA A 88 -9.74 -10.17 6.81
N ALA A 89 -10.56 -9.72 5.84
CA ALA A 89 -10.08 -9.38 4.51
C ALA A 89 -9.22 -8.11 4.52
N ARG A 90 -9.58 -7.10 5.32
CA ARG A 90 -8.77 -5.89 5.49
C ARG A 90 -7.36 -6.20 5.96
N ARG A 91 -7.21 -7.08 6.95
CA ARG A 91 -5.89 -7.51 7.47
C ARG A 91 -5.02 -8.23 6.44
N SER A 92 -5.60 -8.66 5.32
CA SER A 92 -4.85 -9.25 4.19
C SER A 92 -4.44 -8.23 3.13
N LEU A 93 -4.87 -6.96 3.25
CA LEU A 93 -4.53 -5.94 2.27
C LEU A 93 -3.05 -5.54 2.40
N PRO A 94 -2.34 -5.36 1.26
CA PRO A 94 -1.00 -4.80 1.26
C PRO A 94 -1.06 -3.31 1.61
N VAL A 95 -0.22 -2.93 2.55
CA VAL A 95 0.01 -1.54 2.95
C VAL A 95 1.48 -1.22 2.75
N MET A 96 1.73 -0.14 2.02
CA MET A 96 3.08 0.39 1.86
C MET A 96 3.36 1.41 2.96
N VAL A 97 4.48 1.23 3.65
CA VAL A 97 4.93 2.10 4.74
C VAL A 97 6.35 2.59 4.48
N ASN A 98 6.66 3.75 5.03
CA ASN A 98 8.02 4.28 5.03
C ASN A 98 8.88 3.62 6.14
N PRO A 99 10.20 3.86 6.17
CA PRO A 99 11.09 3.33 7.21
C PRO A 99 10.68 3.69 8.65
N GLU A 100 9.96 4.80 8.86
CA GLU A 100 9.41 5.16 10.17
C GLU A 100 8.12 4.40 10.54
N GLY A 101 7.67 3.48 9.68
CA GLY A 101 6.47 2.66 9.88
C GLY A 101 5.14 3.37 9.59
N ARG A 102 5.16 4.58 9.02
CA ARG A 102 3.96 5.36 8.66
C ARG A 102 3.43 4.92 7.30
N VAL A 103 2.09 4.88 7.18
CA VAL A 103 1.39 4.52 5.94
C VAL A 103 1.61 5.58 4.87
N VAL A 104 2.18 5.16 3.73
CA VAL A 104 2.33 5.99 2.54
C VAL A 104 1.31 5.64 1.46
N SER A 105 0.89 4.38 1.37
CA SER A 105 -0.16 3.97 0.42
C SER A 105 -0.92 2.73 0.86
N ILE A 106 -2.21 2.68 0.55
CA ILE A 106 -3.03 1.47 0.58
C ILE A 106 -3.67 1.31 -0.81
N PRO A 107 -2.99 0.62 -1.74
CA PRO A 107 -3.36 0.59 -3.16
C PRO A 107 -4.77 0.04 -3.40
N SER A 108 -5.16 -1.01 -2.65
CA SER A 108 -6.47 -1.66 -2.79
C SER A 108 -7.67 -0.77 -2.47
N VAL A 109 -7.45 0.36 -1.79
CA VAL A 109 -8.50 1.35 -1.49
C VAL A 109 -8.16 2.75 -2.02
N GLY A 110 -7.20 2.83 -2.96
CA GLY A 110 -6.85 4.05 -3.66
C GLY A 110 -6.26 5.15 -2.79
N PHE A 111 -5.65 4.81 -1.66
CA PHE A 111 -5.00 5.79 -0.79
C PHE A 111 -3.52 5.94 -1.15
N SER A 112 -3.06 7.18 -1.38
CA SER A 112 -1.64 7.53 -1.45
C SER A 112 -1.39 8.87 -0.78
N ILE A 113 -0.31 8.98 -0.01
CA ILE A 113 0.10 10.22 0.64
C ILE A 113 0.52 11.28 -0.38
N CYS A 114 0.93 10.89 -1.58
CA CYS A 114 1.38 11.83 -2.61
C CYS A 114 0.94 11.36 -3.99
N LYS A 115 0.47 12.29 -4.82
CA LYS A 115 0.12 11.99 -6.23
C LYS A 115 1.31 11.56 -7.07
N CYS A 116 2.53 11.97 -6.71
CA CYS A 116 3.74 11.54 -7.39
C CYS A 116 4.12 10.10 -7.03
N LEU A 117 3.65 9.57 -5.89
CA LEU A 117 3.88 8.18 -5.50
C LEU A 117 2.85 7.29 -6.21
N LYS A 118 3.33 6.56 -7.22
CA LYS A 118 2.53 5.57 -7.93
C LYS A 118 2.87 4.20 -7.36
N VAL A 119 1.87 3.54 -6.80
CA VAL A 119 1.98 2.17 -6.29
C VAL A 119 1.07 1.27 -7.12
N SER A 120 1.62 0.18 -7.62
CA SER A 120 0.88 -0.86 -8.33
C SER A 120 0.78 -2.10 -7.45
N VAL A 121 -0.42 -2.68 -7.39
CA VAL A 121 -0.69 -3.97 -6.77
C VAL A 121 -1.52 -4.79 -7.74
N GLU A 122 -0.94 -5.86 -8.25
CA GLU A 122 -1.61 -6.80 -9.14
C GLU A 122 -1.81 -8.14 -8.43
N PHE A 123 -3.03 -8.67 -8.47
CA PHE A 123 -3.31 -10.01 -7.95
C PHE A 123 -2.80 -11.06 -8.95
N SER A 124 -1.69 -11.71 -8.61
CA SER A 124 -1.01 -12.72 -9.42
C SER A 124 -0.62 -13.90 -8.52
N PRO A 125 -1.57 -14.80 -8.20
CA PRO A 125 -1.32 -15.97 -7.36
C PRO A 125 -0.38 -16.95 -8.05
N ARG A 126 0.74 -17.28 -7.38
CA ARG A 126 1.72 -18.25 -7.90
C ARG A 126 1.19 -19.68 -7.98
N VAL A 127 0.14 -19.99 -7.21
CA VAL A 127 -0.57 -21.27 -7.29
C VAL A 127 -1.91 -21.00 -7.99
N PRO A 128 -2.25 -21.70 -9.08
CA PRO A 128 -3.53 -21.52 -9.74
C PRO A 128 -4.65 -21.84 -8.75
N LEU A 129 -5.58 -20.89 -8.57
CA LEU A 129 -6.77 -21.05 -7.72
C LEU A 129 -7.73 -22.16 -8.22
N GLY A 130 -7.38 -22.84 -9.31
CA GLY A 130 -8.13 -23.95 -9.92
C GLY A 130 -7.37 -25.29 -9.97
N GLY A 131 -6.23 -25.43 -9.29
CA GLY A 131 -5.51 -26.70 -9.18
C GLY A 131 -6.12 -27.59 -8.09
N GLY A 132 -7.22 -28.26 -8.42
CA GLY A 132 -7.91 -29.18 -7.51
C GLY A 132 -6.99 -30.25 -6.91
N TYR A 133 -6.72 -30.12 -5.61
CA TYR A 133 -6.60 -31.27 -4.71
C TYR A 133 -7.75 -31.15 -3.71
N SER A 134 -8.59 -32.18 -3.67
CA SER A 134 -9.62 -32.38 -2.65
C SER A 134 -9.04 -32.18 -1.25
N SER A 135 -9.78 -31.46 -0.38
CA SER A 135 -10.10 -31.81 1.02
C SER A 135 -10.12 -30.59 1.96
N PHE A 136 -11.25 -29.89 1.96
CA PHE A 136 -11.94 -29.53 3.21
C PHE A 136 -13.28 -30.29 3.22
N LEU A 137 -13.20 -31.63 3.27
CA LEU A 137 -14.22 -32.57 3.73
C LEU A 137 -13.49 -33.82 4.21
#